data_AF-A0A175VTS8-F1
#
_entry.id   AF-A0A175VTS8-F1
#
_cell.length_a   1.000
_cell.length_b   1.000
_cell.length_c   1.000
_cell.angle_alpha   90.00
_cell.angle_beta   90.00
_cell.angle_gamma   90.00
#
_symmetry.space_group_name_H-M   'P 1'
#
loop_
_entity.id
_entity.type
_entity.pdbx_description
1 polymer ?
#
loop_
_entity_poly.entity_id
_entity_poly.type
_entity_poly.pdbx_seq_one_letter_code
_entity_poly.pdbx_strand_id
1 'polypeptide(L)'
;MGDPQELLASASGQPVAQLFFNAMGRAPAIVFTLSGFAVMNLVAVPGLQSGSRTVFAFARDDLIPLSRVWRRISPRSRTPVAAVWLYAALEITVNLLGLVSDTAIGAVFNVCTVALNVSYLVPIVCKLVYGRFERGPWHLGKGCSWALNVVAVGWNLFMGVVFFLPVKLPVTRENMNYAVAVFAFVLLFASGFWYTHGRHYYTGPGTQSRGSLQHTVVRTV
;
A
#
# COMPACT_ATOMS: atom_id res chain seq x y z
N MET A 1 26.77 -22.75 2.47
CA MET A 1 25.42 -22.33 2.03
C MET A 1 24.65 -23.63 1.80
N GLY A 2 23.58 -23.88 2.55
CA GLY A 2 22.85 -25.16 2.46
C GLY A 2 22.12 -25.32 1.13
N ASP A 3 21.78 -26.56 0.75
CA ASP A 3 20.96 -26.84 -0.42
C ASP A 3 19.60 -26.14 -0.28
N PRO A 4 19.11 -25.38 -1.30
CA PRO A 4 17.79 -24.78 -1.27
C PRO A 4 16.67 -25.75 -0.88
N GLN A 5 16.76 -27.02 -1.28
CA GLN A 5 15.74 -28.02 -0.92
C GLN A 5 15.75 -28.36 0.57
N GLU A 6 16.94 -28.46 1.18
CA GLU A 6 17.08 -28.67 2.62
C GLU A 6 16.57 -27.47 3.43
N LEU A 7 16.78 -26.24 2.95
CA LEU A 7 16.29 -25.04 3.62
C LEU A 7 14.75 -24.98 3.61
N LEU A 8 14.14 -25.34 2.48
CA LEU A 8 12.68 -25.41 2.33
C LEU A 8 12.06 -26.57 3.13
N ALA A 9 12.77 -27.69 3.27
CA ALA A 9 12.34 -28.85 4.05
C ALA A 9 12.78 -28.80 5.52
N SER A 10 13.43 -27.72 5.95
CA SER A 10 14.03 -27.64 7.28
C SER A 10 12.99 -27.74 8.39
N ALA A 11 13.33 -28.47 9.46
CA ALA A 11 12.44 -28.71 10.60
C ALA A 11 11.97 -27.43 11.31
N SER A 12 12.70 -26.33 11.14
CA SER A 12 12.33 -25.02 11.71
C SER A 12 11.11 -24.39 11.03
N GLY A 13 10.73 -24.83 9.82
CA GLY A 13 9.71 -24.20 8.99
C GLY A 13 10.06 -22.77 8.52
N GLN A 14 11.24 -22.26 8.88
CA GLN A 14 11.71 -20.89 8.61
C GLN A 14 13.05 -20.94 7.87
N PRO A 15 13.04 -20.88 6.53
CA PRO A 15 14.25 -21.02 5.71
C PRO A 15 15.35 -20.01 6.06
N VAL A 16 14.99 -18.78 6.44
CA VAL A 16 15.95 -17.73 6.80
C VAL A 16 16.64 -18.03 8.12
N ALA A 17 15.92 -18.55 9.12
CA ALA A 17 16.50 -18.93 10.41
C ALA A 17 17.46 -20.12 10.24
N GLN A 18 17.08 -21.10 9.41
CA GLN A 18 17.95 -22.22 9.07
C GLN A 18 19.19 -21.76 8.30
N LEU A 19 19.05 -20.79 7.41
CA LEU A 19 20.19 -20.21 6.69
C LEU A 19 21.19 -19.58 7.66
N PHE A 20 20.73 -18.81 8.64
CA PHE A 20 21.62 -18.25 9.66
C PHE A 20 22.29 -19.33 10.51
N PHE A 21 21.57 -20.39 10.86
CA PHE A 21 22.13 -21.53 11.59
C PHE A 21 23.26 -22.20 10.80
N ASN A 22 23.03 -22.46 9.52
CA ASN A 22 24.00 -23.10 8.63
C ASN A 22 25.22 -22.19 8.35
N ALA A 23 25.04 -20.87 8.40
CA ALA A 23 26.11 -19.92 8.10
C ALA A 23 26.98 -19.54 9.30
N MET A 24 26.40 -19.38 10.50
CA MET A 24 27.07 -18.81 11.66
C MET A 24 27.00 -19.69 12.93
N GLY A 25 26.20 -20.76 12.92
CA GLY A 25 25.94 -21.59 14.09
C GLY A 25 24.81 -21.06 14.99
N ARG A 26 24.49 -21.81 16.05
CA ARG A 26 23.26 -21.66 16.84
C ARG A 26 23.07 -20.28 17.49
N ALA A 27 24.05 -19.82 18.27
CA ALA A 27 23.93 -18.59 19.06
C ALA A 27 23.73 -17.34 18.19
N PRO A 28 24.60 -17.04 17.20
CA PRO A 28 24.38 -15.89 16.32
C PRO A 28 23.11 -16.05 15.49
N ALA A 29 22.76 -17.25 15.03
CA ALA A 29 21.53 -17.45 14.25
C ALA A 29 20.26 -17.05 15.01
N ILE A 30 20.18 -17.36 16.31
CA ILE A 30 19.05 -16.95 17.15
C ILE A 30 19.01 -15.43 17.27
N VAL A 31 20.16 -14.77 17.54
CA VAL A 31 20.23 -13.30 17.67
C VAL A 31 19.77 -12.62 16.37
N PHE A 32 20.29 -13.06 15.22
CA PHE A 32 19.91 -12.50 13.92
C PHE A 32 18.42 -12.75 13.60
N THR A 33 17.90 -13.95 13.88
CA THR A 33 16.48 -14.26 13.67
C THR A 33 15.58 -13.36 14.55
N LEU A 34 15.90 -13.21 15.83
CA LEU A 34 15.16 -12.33 16.74
C LEU A 34 15.25 -10.85 16.32
N SER A 35 16.42 -10.41 15.84
CA SER A 35 16.56 -9.05 15.30
C SER A 35 15.69 -8.82 14.06
N GLY A 36 15.58 -9.82 13.18
CA GLY A 36 14.70 -9.78 12.01
C GLY A 36 13.23 -9.64 12.42
N PHE A 37 12.79 -10.43 13.40
CA PHE A 37 11.44 -10.28 13.98
C PHE A 37 11.20 -8.90 14.57
N ALA A 38 12.17 -8.34 15.31
CA ALA A 38 12.06 -6.99 15.86
C ALA A 38 11.94 -5.93 14.76
N VAL A 39 12.76 -6.01 13.71
CA VAL A 39 12.70 -5.09 12.55
C VAL A 39 11.36 -5.20 11.83
N MET A 40 10.84 -6.41 11.60
CA MET A 40 9.52 -6.61 10.97
C MET A 40 8.39 -5.94 11.76
N ASN A 41 8.42 -6.03 13.10
CA ASN A 41 7.43 -5.34 13.94
C ASN A 41 7.56 -3.81 13.86
N LEU A 42 8.79 -3.29 13.78
CA LEU A 42 9.02 -1.85 13.63
C LEU A 42 8.53 -1.32 12.28
N VAL A 43 8.57 -2.12 11.21
CA VAL A 43 8.04 -1.77 9.88
C VAL A 43 6.51 -1.66 9.86
N ALA A 44 5.81 -2.34 10.78
CA ALA A 44 4.36 -2.20 10.90
C ALA A 44 3.93 -0.79 11.37
N VAL A 45 4.77 -0.11 12.15
CA VAL A 45 4.49 1.24 12.68
C VAL A 45 4.32 2.30 11.58
N PRO A 46 5.27 2.48 10.63
CA PRO A 46 5.08 3.42 9.52
C PRO A 46 3.93 3.00 8.59
N GLY A 47 3.64 1.70 8.48
CA GLY A 47 2.46 1.20 7.77
C GLY A 47 1.15 1.75 8.38
N LEU A 48 0.97 1.57 9.69
CA LEU A 48 -0.17 2.12 10.44
C LEU A 48 -0.23 3.65 10.37
N GLN A 49 0.92 4.33 10.46
CA GLN A 49 0.99 5.78 10.35
C GLN A 49 0.58 6.30 8.97
N SER A 50 1.03 5.63 7.90
CA SER A 50 0.70 6.00 6.53
C SER A 50 -0.78 5.72 6.23
N GLY A 51 -1.27 4.52 6.56
CA GLY A 51 -2.67 4.14 6.34
C GLY A 51 -3.67 5.02 7.07
N SER A 52 -3.41 5.33 8.35
CA SER A 52 -4.28 6.22 9.13
C SER A 52 -4.33 7.65 8.58
N ARG A 53 -3.22 8.17 8.03
CA ARG A 53 -3.20 9.48 7.34
C ARG A 53 -4.01 9.46 6.05
N THR A 54 -3.97 8.35 5.31
CA THR A 54 -4.77 8.16 4.09
C THR A 54 -6.26 8.10 4.42
N VAL A 55 -6.66 7.32 5.44
CA VAL A 55 -8.04 7.27 5.93
C VAL A 55 -8.52 8.66 6.39
N PHE A 56 -7.69 9.38 7.15
CA PHE A 56 -8.00 10.74 7.57
C PHE A 56 -8.14 11.69 6.39
N ALA A 57 -7.28 11.59 5.37
CA ALA A 57 -7.38 12.40 4.16
C ALA A 57 -8.70 12.12 3.41
N PHE A 58 -9.09 10.86 3.26
CA PHE A 58 -10.39 10.49 2.69
C PHE A 58 -11.57 10.96 3.55
N ALA A 59 -11.46 10.90 4.87
CA ALA A 59 -12.47 11.46 5.78
C ALA A 59 -12.56 12.99 5.69
N ARG A 60 -11.44 13.67 5.45
CA ARG A 60 -11.40 15.12 5.27
C ARG A 60 -12.07 15.56 3.98
N ASP A 61 -11.94 14.76 2.93
CA ASP A 61 -12.55 15.00 1.62
C ASP A 61 -13.96 14.36 1.51
N ASP A 62 -14.59 13.99 2.64
CA ASP A 62 -15.91 13.38 2.75
C ASP A 62 -16.13 12.15 1.84
N LEU A 63 -15.05 11.42 1.57
CA LEU A 63 -15.05 10.28 0.65
C LEU A 63 -15.54 9.00 1.33
N ILE A 64 -15.34 8.83 2.64
CA ILE A 64 -15.76 7.62 3.37
C ILE A 64 -17.04 7.85 4.19
N PRO A 65 -17.91 6.83 4.34
CA PRO A 65 -19.08 6.94 5.19
C PRO A 65 -18.67 7.24 6.64
N LEU A 66 -19.50 8.04 7.33
CA LEU A 66 -19.21 8.53 8.69
C LEU A 66 -17.92 9.39 8.77
N SER A 67 -17.57 10.09 7.68
CA SER A 67 -16.41 11.00 7.58
C SER A 67 -16.20 11.89 8.82
N ARG A 68 -17.29 12.39 9.42
CA ARG A 68 -17.28 13.23 10.63
C ARG A 68 -16.64 12.56 11.84
N VAL A 69 -16.77 11.24 11.98
CA VAL A 69 -16.17 10.46 13.08
C VAL A 69 -14.68 10.27 12.83
N TRP A 70 -14.32 9.86 11.62
CA TRP A 70 -12.94 9.53 11.23
C TRP A 70 -12.04 10.76 11.10
N ARG A 71 -12.62 11.93 10.77
CA ARG A 71 -11.91 13.22 10.74
C ARG A 71 -11.69 13.81 12.14
N ARG A 72 -12.27 13.24 13.20
CA ARG A 72 -12.14 13.80 14.56
C ARG A 72 -10.70 13.61 15.07
N ILE A 73 -10.06 14.73 15.40
CA ILE A 73 -8.72 14.77 15.98
C ILE A 73 -8.84 14.76 17.50
N SER A 74 -8.07 13.91 18.18
CA SER A 74 -8.01 13.91 19.64
C SER A 74 -7.28 15.16 20.15
N PRO A 75 -7.84 15.92 21.12
CA PRO A 75 -7.19 17.13 21.64
C PRO A 75 -5.88 16.83 22.38
N ARG A 76 -5.74 15.63 22.95
CA ARG A 76 -4.56 15.26 23.75
C ARG A 76 -3.35 14.90 22.88
N SER A 77 -3.53 14.04 21.88
CA SER A 77 -2.45 13.57 21.01
C SER A 77 -2.28 14.40 19.74
N ARG A 78 -3.26 15.25 19.38
CA ARG A 78 -3.35 15.93 18.08
C ARG A 78 -3.31 14.97 16.89
N THR A 79 -3.69 13.72 17.11
CA THR A 79 -3.75 12.67 16.07
C THR A 79 -5.18 12.18 15.87
N PRO A 80 -5.54 11.73 14.65
CA PRO A 80 -6.86 11.18 14.36
C PRO A 80 -6.96 9.73 14.88
N VAL A 81 -7.11 9.56 16.19
CA VAL A 81 -7.13 8.25 16.86
C VAL A 81 -8.22 7.33 16.31
N ALA A 82 -9.39 7.87 15.95
CA ALA A 82 -10.47 7.09 15.35
C ALA A 82 -10.07 6.48 13.99
N ALA A 83 -9.37 7.26 13.14
CA ALA A 83 -8.87 6.76 11.85
C ALA A 83 -7.78 5.69 12.02
N VAL A 84 -6.94 5.81 13.06
CA VAL A 84 -5.95 4.78 13.40
C VAL A 84 -6.63 3.47 13.77
N TRP A 85 -7.63 3.49 14.64
CA TRP A 85 -8.37 2.28 15.04
C TRP A 85 -9.17 1.68 13.90
N LEU A 86 -9.78 2.49 13.03
CA LEU A 86 -10.44 1.98 11.83
C LEU A 86 -9.45 1.23 10.93
N TYR A 87 -8.30 1.85 10.65
CA TYR A 87 -7.29 1.25 9.80
C TYR A 87 -6.74 -0.04 10.44
N ALA A 88 -6.41 -0.01 11.73
CA ALA A 88 -5.96 -1.19 12.47
C ALA A 88 -7.02 -2.33 12.46
N ALA A 89 -8.30 -2.02 12.63
CA ALA A 89 -9.37 -3.01 12.58
C ALA A 89 -9.53 -3.65 11.19
N LEU A 90 -9.38 -2.85 10.12
CA LEU A 90 -9.40 -3.36 8.75
C LEU A 90 -8.21 -4.28 8.49
N GLU A 91 -7.00 -3.88 8.87
CA GLU A 91 -5.79 -4.70 8.72
C GLU A 91 -5.87 -6.00 9.55
N ILE A 92 -6.37 -5.94 10.79
CA ILE A 92 -6.60 -7.14 11.61
C ILE A 92 -7.58 -8.09 10.92
N THR A 93 -8.69 -7.55 10.38
CA THR A 93 -9.72 -8.35 9.70
C THR A 93 -9.16 -9.04 8.46
N VAL A 94 -8.36 -8.34 7.67
CA VAL A 94 -7.67 -8.92 6.51
C VAL A 94 -6.65 -9.97 6.96
N ASN A 95 -5.90 -9.71 8.03
CA ASN A 95 -4.90 -10.65 8.55
C ASN A 95 -5.53 -11.94 9.12
N LEU A 96 -6.76 -11.87 9.66
CA LEU A 96 -7.50 -13.06 10.10
C LEU A 96 -7.77 -14.06 8.97
N LEU A 97 -7.74 -13.64 7.69
CA LEU A 97 -7.80 -14.57 6.55
C LEU A 97 -6.63 -15.57 6.56
N GLY A 98 -5.48 -15.17 7.11
CA GLY A 98 -4.32 -16.06 7.25
C GLY A 98 -4.54 -17.21 8.23
N LEU A 99 -5.50 -17.10 9.15
CA LEU A 99 -5.88 -18.23 10.03
C LEU A 99 -6.68 -19.30 9.28
N VAL A 100 -7.33 -18.92 8.17
CA VAL A 100 -8.20 -19.81 7.39
C VAL A 100 -7.43 -20.44 6.23
N SER A 101 -6.61 -19.65 5.52
CA SER A 101 -5.89 -20.13 4.33
C SER A 101 -4.64 -19.32 4.05
N ASP A 102 -3.49 -20.01 4.00
CA ASP A 102 -2.20 -19.45 3.59
C ASP A 102 -2.26 -18.88 2.16
N THR A 103 -2.99 -19.54 1.28
CA THR A 103 -3.18 -19.13 -0.12
C THR A 103 -3.98 -17.82 -0.22
N ALA A 104 -5.00 -17.67 0.62
CA ALA A 104 -5.81 -16.45 0.63
C ALA A 104 -5.00 -15.24 1.10
N ILE A 105 -4.27 -15.34 2.21
CA ILE A 105 -3.44 -14.23 2.72
C ILE A 105 -2.26 -13.95 1.77
N GLY A 106 -1.67 -14.98 1.17
CA GLY A 106 -0.64 -14.82 0.14
C GLY A 106 -1.15 -14.06 -1.09
N ALA A 107 -2.38 -14.32 -1.53
CA ALA A 107 -3.01 -13.56 -2.61
C ALA A 107 -3.24 -12.10 -2.22
N VAL A 108 -3.65 -11.81 -0.98
CA VAL A 108 -3.78 -10.44 -0.48
C VAL A 108 -2.43 -9.71 -0.51
N PHE A 109 -1.34 -10.33 -0.05
CA PHE A 109 -0.02 -9.70 -0.08
C PHE A 109 0.45 -9.37 -1.50
N ASN A 110 0.25 -10.30 -2.45
CA ASN A 110 0.52 -10.04 -3.87
C ASN A 110 -0.29 -8.85 -4.39
N VAL A 111 -1.59 -8.78 -4.06
CA VAL A 111 -2.44 -7.65 -4.46
C VAL A 111 -2.01 -6.34 -3.81
N CYS A 112 -1.62 -6.32 -2.54
CA CYS A 112 -1.13 -5.11 -1.88
C CYS A 112 0.09 -4.55 -2.63
N THR A 113 1.02 -5.42 -3.04
CA THR A 113 2.18 -4.99 -3.85
C THR A 113 1.75 -4.45 -5.22
N VAL A 114 0.88 -5.15 -5.94
CA VAL A 114 0.39 -4.68 -7.26
C VAL A 114 -0.40 -3.38 -7.14
N ALA A 115 -1.30 -3.27 -6.16
CA ALA A 115 -2.11 -2.08 -5.92
C ALA A 115 -1.24 -0.87 -5.54
N LEU A 116 -0.18 -1.06 -4.75
CA LEU A 116 0.80 -0.01 -4.46
C LEU A 116 1.54 0.45 -5.72
N ASN A 117 2.01 -0.50 -6.53
CA ASN A 117 2.66 -0.19 -7.82
C ASN A 117 1.72 0.59 -8.75
N VAL A 118 0.46 0.15 -8.88
CA VAL A 118 -0.56 0.85 -9.68
C VAL A 118 -0.83 2.25 -9.11
N SER A 119 -0.92 2.39 -7.79
CA SER A 119 -1.10 3.70 -7.12
C SER A 119 0.03 4.68 -7.46
N TYR A 120 1.27 4.22 -7.55
CA TYR A 120 2.40 5.03 -8.01
C TYR A 120 2.42 5.24 -9.53
N LEU A 121 1.91 4.29 -10.30
CA LEU A 121 1.83 4.39 -11.76
C LEU A 121 0.87 5.50 -12.19
N VAL A 122 -0.26 5.68 -11.49
CA VAL A 122 -1.26 6.72 -11.81
C VAL A 122 -0.65 8.14 -11.88
N PRO A 123 0.02 8.68 -10.85
CA PRO A 123 0.62 10.01 -10.92
C PRO A 123 1.78 10.09 -11.93
N ILE A 124 2.55 9.02 -12.13
CA ILE A 124 3.64 8.98 -13.14
C ILE A 124 3.06 9.10 -14.55
N VAL A 125 2.02 8.32 -14.86
CA VAL A 125 1.32 8.38 -16.15
C VAL A 125 0.64 9.74 -16.34
N CYS A 126 -0.04 10.26 -15.32
CA CYS A 126 -0.61 11.61 -15.37
C CYS A 126 0.46 12.67 -15.65
N LYS A 127 1.67 12.54 -15.08
CA LYS A 127 2.80 13.43 -15.38
C LYS A 127 3.27 13.31 -16.83
N LEU A 128 3.34 12.11 -17.38
CA LEU A 128 3.74 11.89 -18.77
C LEU A 128 2.70 12.41 -19.78
N VAL A 129 1.41 12.23 -19.48
CA VAL A 129 0.30 12.61 -20.39
C VAL A 129 0.02 14.11 -20.32
N TYR A 130 -0.13 14.68 -19.12
CA TYR A 130 -0.55 16.07 -18.99
C TYR A 130 0.61 17.06 -18.99
N GLY A 131 1.83 16.66 -18.59
CA GLY A 131 3.05 17.48 -18.66
C GLY A 131 3.05 18.78 -17.83
N ARG A 132 1.95 19.13 -17.17
CA ARG A 132 1.72 20.41 -16.44
C ARG A 132 2.12 20.35 -14.97
N PHE A 133 3.28 19.77 -14.67
CA PHE A 133 3.78 19.71 -13.30
C PHE A 133 4.72 20.88 -13.02
N GLU A 134 4.43 21.60 -11.93
CA GLU A 134 5.30 22.63 -11.40
C GLU A 134 6.61 22.00 -10.92
N ARG A 135 7.74 22.60 -11.30
CA ARG A 135 9.05 22.00 -11.05
C ARG A 135 9.45 22.24 -9.60
N GLY A 136 9.72 21.14 -8.89
CA GLY A 136 10.31 21.22 -7.56
C GLY A 136 11.77 21.71 -7.58
N PRO A 137 12.33 22.06 -6.41
CA PRO A 137 13.71 22.55 -6.27
C PRO A 137 14.77 21.60 -6.83
N TRP A 138 14.49 20.30 -6.80
CA TRP A 138 15.34 19.27 -7.39
C TRP A 138 14.69 18.70 -8.65
N HIS A 139 15.45 18.69 -9.75
CA HIS A 139 15.01 18.12 -11.02
C HIS A 139 16.14 17.42 -11.76
N LEU A 140 15.84 16.28 -12.38
CA LEU A 140 16.79 15.54 -13.23
C LEU A 140 16.88 16.10 -14.67
N GLY A 141 16.22 17.24 -14.96
CA GLY A 141 16.08 17.78 -16.31
C GLY A 141 14.95 17.11 -17.12
N LYS A 142 14.54 17.74 -18.23
CA LYS A 142 13.38 17.26 -19.03
C LYS A 142 13.62 15.87 -19.62
N GLY A 143 14.79 15.64 -20.22
CA GLY A 143 15.13 14.38 -20.90
C GLY A 143 15.22 13.20 -19.94
N CYS A 144 16.08 13.30 -18.92
CA CYS A 144 16.26 12.21 -17.95
C CYS A 144 14.98 11.95 -17.15
N SER A 145 14.21 12.99 -16.77
CA SER A 145 12.93 12.76 -16.08
C SER A 145 11.94 12.01 -16.97
N TRP A 146 11.88 12.29 -18.27
CA TRP A 146 10.98 11.59 -19.17
C TRP A 146 11.38 10.13 -19.32
N ALA A 147 12.67 9.85 -19.59
CA ALA A 147 13.18 8.50 -19.73
C ALA A 147 12.96 7.66 -18.45
N LEU A 148 13.25 8.23 -17.27
CA LEU A 148 13.03 7.55 -16.00
C LEU A 148 11.56 7.26 -15.72
N ASN A 149 10.65 8.17 -16.07
CA ASN A 149 9.22 7.92 -15.93
C ASN A 149 8.76 6.78 -16.87
N VAL A 150 9.26 6.73 -18.10
CA VAL A 150 8.94 5.64 -19.05
C VAL A 150 9.47 4.30 -18.53
N VAL A 151 10.72 4.25 -18.05
CA VAL A 151 11.30 3.06 -17.43
C VAL A 151 10.51 2.64 -16.20
N ALA A 152 10.11 3.59 -15.35
CA ALA A 152 9.29 3.30 -14.18
C ALA A 152 7.94 2.68 -14.56
N VAL A 153 7.26 3.22 -15.58
CA VAL A 153 6.01 2.64 -16.10
C VAL A 153 6.25 1.22 -16.63
N GLY A 154 7.25 1.02 -17.48
CA GLY A 154 7.59 -0.30 -18.03
C GLY A 154 7.92 -1.32 -16.94
N TRP A 155 8.71 -0.94 -15.94
CA TRP A 155 9.07 -1.79 -14.81
C TRP A 155 7.86 -2.15 -13.94
N ASN A 156 6.99 -1.18 -13.64
CA ASN A 156 5.78 -1.43 -12.86
C ASN A 156 4.79 -2.35 -13.59
N LEU A 157 4.65 -2.20 -14.92
CA LEU A 157 3.83 -3.09 -15.75
C LEU A 157 4.40 -4.51 -15.77
N PHE A 158 5.72 -4.65 -15.95
CA PHE A 158 6.40 -5.94 -15.90
C PHE A 158 6.20 -6.63 -14.55
N MET A 159 6.45 -5.94 -13.43
CA MET A 159 6.24 -6.49 -12.09
C MET A 159 4.78 -6.86 -11.85
N GLY A 160 3.83 -6.05 -12.33
CA GLY A 160 2.40 -6.37 -12.27
C GLY A 160 2.08 -7.72 -12.91
N VAL A 161 2.62 -8.00 -14.10
CA VAL A 161 2.43 -9.29 -14.78
C VAL A 161 3.06 -10.43 -13.97
N VAL A 162 4.29 -10.26 -13.48
CA VAL A 162 5.00 -11.28 -12.71
C VAL A 162 4.26 -11.63 -11.42
N PHE A 163 3.71 -10.65 -10.70
CA PHE A 163 2.96 -10.90 -9.45
C PHE A 163 1.62 -11.61 -9.66
N PHE A 164 1.07 -11.61 -10.87
CA PHE A 164 -0.13 -12.37 -11.20
C PHE A 164 0.16 -13.81 -11.65
N LEU A 165 1.42 -14.14 -11.96
CA LEU A 165 1.79 -15.50 -12.32
C LEU A 165 1.72 -16.44 -11.09
N PRO A 166 1.38 -17.73 -11.29
CA PRO A 166 1.45 -18.72 -10.23
C PRO A 166 2.89 -19.07 -9.88
N VAL A 167 3.19 -19.20 -8.59
CA VAL A 167 4.56 -19.51 -8.08
C VAL A 167 4.90 -21.00 -8.24
N LYS A 168 3.88 -21.88 -8.24
CA LYS A 168 4.03 -23.33 -8.32
C LYS A 168 3.12 -23.90 -9.41
N LEU A 169 3.68 -24.82 -10.20
CA LEU A 169 2.97 -25.63 -11.19
C LEU A 169 2.99 -27.10 -10.72
N PRO A 170 1.94 -27.91 -10.95
CA PRO A 170 0.66 -27.58 -11.58
C PRO A 170 -0.27 -26.76 -10.66
N VAL A 171 -1.11 -25.90 -11.26
CA VAL A 171 -2.03 -25.03 -10.52
C VAL A 171 -3.21 -25.85 -10.00
N THR A 172 -3.26 -26.04 -8.68
CA THR A 172 -4.42 -26.59 -7.97
C THR A 172 -5.23 -25.46 -7.33
N ARG A 173 -6.48 -25.72 -6.94
CA ARG A 173 -7.32 -24.72 -6.24
C ARG A 173 -6.65 -24.19 -4.97
N GLU A 174 -5.83 -25.02 -4.32
CA GLU A 174 -5.11 -24.67 -3.11
C GLU A 174 -3.83 -23.87 -3.37
N ASN A 175 -3.24 -23.94 -4.56
CA ASN A 175 -2.00 -23.23 -4.89
C ASN A 175 -2.17 -22.09 -5.91
N MET A 176 -3.41 -21.84 -6.36
CA MET A 176 -3.68 -20.80 -7.34
C MET A 176 -3.48 -19.41 -6.75
N ASN A 177 -2.78 -18.54 -7.48
CA ASN A 177 -2.64 -17.15 -7.10
C ASN A 177 -3.95 -16.40 -7.39
N TYR A 178 -4.78 -16.21 -6.37
CA TYR A 178 -6.06 -15.48 -6.47
C TYR A 178 -5.89 -13.96 -6.59
N ALA A 179 -4.66 -13.45 -6.73
CA ALA A 179 -4.40 -12.01 -6.75
C ALA A 179 -5.18 -11.27 -7.84
N VAL A 180 -5.28 -11.82 -9.07
CA VAL A 180 -6.04 -11.18 -10.16
C VAL A 180 -7.51 -11.00 -9.76
N ALA A 181 -8.11 -12.03 -9.17
CA ALA A 181 -9.51 -12.01 -8.77
C ALA A 181 -9.78 -10.99 -7.66
N VAL A 182 -8.92 -10.97 -6.63
CA VAL A 182 -9.02 -10.00 -5.53
C VAL A 182 -8.78 -8.58 -6.04
N PHE A 183 -7.80 -8.37 -6.92
CA PHE A 183 -7.54 -7.07 -7.52
C PHE A 183 -8.71 -6.57 -8.37
N ALA A 184 -9.28 -7.42 -9.23
CA ALA A 184 -10.46 -7.09 -10.02
C ALA A 184 -11.66 -6.73 -9.12
N PHE A 185 -11.88 -7.49 -8.05
CA PHE A 185 -12.92 -7.19 -7.06
C PHE A 185 -12.71 -5.82 -6.41
N VAL A 186 -11.49 -5.51 -5.97
CA VAL A 186 -11.16 -4.21 -5.38
C VAL A 186 -11.38 -3.06 -6.37
N LEU A 187 -11.00 -3.22 -7.64
CA LEU A 187 -11.24 -2.21 -8.67
C LEU A 187 -12.73 -2.00 -8.96
N LEU A 188 -13.51 -3.09 -9.03
CA LEU A 188 -14.96 -3.01 -9.21
C LEU A 188 -15.62 -2.30 -8.02
N PHE A 189 -15.23 -2.62 -6.79
CA PHE A 189 -15.75 -1.97 -5.60
C PHE A 189 -15.35 -0.49 -5.56
N ALA A 190 -14.08 -0.17 -5.84
CA ALA A 190 -13.59 1.21 -5.86
C ALA A 190 -14.27 2.05 -6.94
N SER A 191 -14.44 1.50 -8.15
CA SER A 191 -15.15 2.18 -9.25
C SER A 191 -16.63 2.37 -8.93
N GLY A 192 -17.32 1.34 -8.42
CA GLY A 192 -18.70 1.44 -7.97
C GLY A 192 -18.87 2.49 -6.87
N PHE A 193 -17.97 2.51 -5.90
CA PHE A 193 -17.96 3.50 -4.82
C PHE A 193 -17.71 4.93 -5.33
N TRP A 194 -16.81 5.09 -6.32
CA TRP A 194 -16.56 6.37 -6.96
C TRP A 194 -17.80 6.92 -7.68
N TYR A 195 -18.50 6.08 -8.45
CA TYR A 195 -19.70 6.51 -9.18
C TYR A 195 -20.89 6.79 -8.27
N THR A 196 -21.06 6.03 -7.19
CA THR A 196 -22.19 6.18 -6.27
C THR A 196 -21.99 7.31 -5.26
N HIS A 197 -20.80 7.42 -4.67
CA HIS A 197 -20.52 8.37 -3.58
C HIS A 197 -19.43 9.37 -3.96
N GLY A 198 -18.29 8.90 -4.48
CA GLY A 198 -17.10 9.73 -4.70
C GLY A 198 -17.36 10.97 -5.55
N ARG A 199 -18.00 10.82 -6.72
CA ARG A 199 -18.23 11.93 -7.65
C ARG A 199 -19.11 13.06 -7.10
N HIS A 200 -19.92 12.78 -6.08
CA HIS A 200 -20.91 13.70 -5.56
C HIS A 200 -20.37 14.54 -4.39
N TYR A 201 -19.45 14.00 -3.60
CA TYR A 201 -18.94 14.64 -2.39
C TYR A 201 -17.49 15.10 -2.50
N TYR A 202 -16.70 14.47 -3.39
CA TYR A 202 -15.29 14.82 -3.53
C TYR A 202 -15.12 16.22 -4.11
N THR A 203 -14.58 17.12 -3.28
CA THR A 203 -14.15 18.45 -3.70
C THR A 203 -12.63 18.45 -3.78
N GLY A 204 -12.08 18.70 -4.97
CA GLY A 204 -10.62 18.68 -5.17
C GLY A 204 -9.86 19.69 -4.26
N PRO A 205 -8.57 19.43 -3.97
CA PRO A 205 -7.74 20.36 -3.23
C PRO A 205 -7.58 21.68 -4.01
N GLY A 206 -8.08 22.79 -3.47
CA GLY A 206 -7.93 24.13 -4.05
C GLY A 206 -9.22 24.92 -4.19
N THR A 207 -10.38 24.26 -4.27
CA THR A 207 -11.67 24.98 -4.38
C THR A 207 -12.00 25.73 -3.08
N GLN A 208 -11.67 25.15 -1.92
CA GLN A 208 -11.86 25.83 -0.63
C GLN A 208 -10.95 27.04 -0.46
N SER A 209 -9.69 26.95 -0.90
CA SER A 209 -8.74 28.05 -0.78
C SER A 209 -9.10 29.21 -1.71
N ARG A 210 -9.59 28.91 -2.93
CA ARG A 210 -10.07 29.93 -3.85
C ARG A 210 -11.39 30.56 -3.39
N GLY A 211 -12.29 29.78 -2.80
CA GLY A 211 -13.52 30.29 -2.17
C GLY A 211 -13.24 31.20 -0.98
N SER A 212 -12.30 30.84 -0.09
CA SER A 212 -11.92 31.70 1.03
C SER A 212 -11.22 32.98 0.55
N LEU A 213 -10.39 32.90 -0.48
CA LEU A 213 -9.76 34.08 -1.07
C LEU A 213 -10.81 35.03 -1.69
N GLN A 214 -11.84 34.51 -2.36
CA GLN A 214 -12.91 35.36 -2.88
C GLN A 214 -13.72 36.03 -1.76
N HIS A 215 -14.01 35.32 -0.66
CA HIS A 215 -14.72 35.95 0.47
C HIS A 215 -13.89 36.97 1.25
N THR A 216 -12.56 36.84 1.29
CA THR A 216 -11.70 37.86 1.91
C THR A 216 -11.52 39.09 1.01
N VAL A 217 -11.34 38.90 -0.31
CA VAL A 217 -11.17 40.02 -1.25
C VAL A 217 -12.47 40.83 -1.39
N VAL A 218 -13.64 40.19 -1.35
CA VAL A 218 -14.93 40.92 -1.46
C VAL A 218 -15.27 41.73 -0.19
N ARG A 219 -14.63 41.48 0.95
CA ARG A 219 -14.84 42.28 2.18
C ARG A 219 -13.90 43.48 2.32
N THR A 220 -13.00 43.71 1.36
CA THR A 220 -12.02 44.82 1.42
C THR A 220 -12.19 45.88 0.33
N VAL A 221 -13.36 45.95 -0.30
CA VAL A 221 -13.78 47.09 -1.13
C VAL A 221 -15.06 47.67 -0.53
#